data_AF-A0A915E3E8-F1
#
_entry.id   AF-A0A915E3E8-F1
#
_cell.length_a   1.000
_cell.length_b   1.000
_cell.length_c   1.000
_cell.angle_alpha   90.00
_cell.angle_beta   90.00
_cell.angle_gamma   90.00
#
_symmetry.space_group_name_H-M   'P 1'
#
loop_
_entity.id
_entity.type
_entity.pdbx_description
1 polymer ?
#
loop_
_entity_poly.entity_id
_entity_poly.type
_entity_poly.pdbx_seq_one_letter_code
_entity_poly.pdbx_strand_id
1 'polypeptide(L)'
;MVKTRQVVQEIKKKAGLQEVAPKRTQTFVVDVDFWTSQDLSILDSKANLSKVQFGLPPKHVFYSNESSTFKVVPGNFSEGFYLNKGSLGNDVVQLGGLHLTNITFAQINQIAWRYNEEPIDGILGISPHISWQHIPSFLAQISDQLDQPIVSIFNDGNVYSNGSGQLTLGGEDLDNCQSN
;
A
#
# COMPACT_ATOMS: atom_id res chain seq x y z
N MET A 1 -16.68 -12.29 -31.99
CA MET A 1 -15.96 -11.01 -32.06
C MET A 1 -14.59 -11.15 -31.40
N VAL A 2 -13.54 -11.51 -32.16
CA VAL A 2 -12.14 -11.64 -31.66
C VAL A 2 -11.16 -11.05 -32.71
N LYS A 3 -11.61 -10.08 -33.52
CA LYS A 3 -10.75 -9.49 -34.57
C LYS A 3 -10.05 -8.21 -34.11
N THR A 4 -10.62 -7.47 -33.17
CA THR A 4 -10.09 -6.16 -32.74
C THR A 4 -8.81 -6.28 -31.91
N ARG A 5 -8.67 -7.32 -31.06
CA ARG A 5 -7.46 -7.52 -30.25
C ARG A 5 -6.22 -7.86 -31.07
N GLN A 6 -6.35 -8.65 -32.15
CA GLN A 6 -5.22 -8.99 -33.02
C GLN A 6 -4.72 -7.77 -33.81
N VAL A 7 -5.64 -6.94 -34.32
CA VAL A 7 -5.27 -5.73 -35.08
C VAL A 7 -4.52 -4.72 -34.21
N VAL A 8 -4.93 -4.54 -32.95
CA VAL A 8 -4.23 -3.65 -32.00
C VAL A 8 -2.82 -4.16 -31.68
N GLN A 9 -2.62 -5.47 -31.54
CA GLN A 9 -1.30 -6.04 -31.27
C GLN A 9 -0.36 -5.98 -32.47
N GLU A 10 -0.86 -6.14 -33.70
CA GLU A 10 -0.05 -5.98 -34.92
C GLU A 10 0.39 -4.53 -35.15
N ILE A 11 -0.46 -3.55 -34.82
CA ILE A 11 -0.12 -2.12 -34.92
C ILE A 11 0.97 -1.74 -33.91
N LYS A 12 0.87 -2.22 -32.65
CA LYS A 12 1.90 -1.97 -31.62
C LYS A 12 3.25 -2.58 -31.99
N LYS A 13 3.26 -3.80 -32.54
CA LYS A 13 4.47 -4.50 -32.99
C LYS A 13 5.14 -3.82 -34.19
N LYS A 14 4.37 -3.25 -35.12
CA LYS A 14 4.90 -2.45 -36.25
C LYS A 14 5.41 -1.06 -35.83
N ALA A 15 4.94 -0.52 -34.71
CA ALA A 15 5.33 0.79 -34.20
C ALA A 15 6.57 0.77 -33.27
N GLY A 16 7.19 -0.39 -33.03
CA GLY A 16 8.31 -0.51 -32.07
C GLY A 16 7.93 -0.23 -30.62
N LEU A 17 6.63 -0.13 -30.32
CA LEU A 17 6.11 0.08 -28.97
C LEU A 17 5.99 -1.28 -28.31
N GLN A 18 7.03 -1.68 -27.57
CA GLN A 18 6.93 -2.80 -26.64
C GLN A 18 5.89 -2.45 -25.58
N GLU A 19 4.85 -3.27 -25.51
CA GLU A 19 3.97 -3.32 -24.34
C GLU A 19 4.84 -3.85 -23.19
N VAL A 20 5.26 -2.94 -22.30
CA VAL A 20 6.07 -3.31 -21.13
C VAL A 20 5.17 -4.15 -20.23
N ALA A 21 5.36 -5.47 -20.26
CA ALA A 21 4.72 -6.37 -19.32
C ALA A 21 5.04 -5.92 -17.88
N PRO A 22 4.10 -6.07 -16.93
CA PRO A 22 4.37 -5.74 -15.53
C PRO A 22 5.55 -6.55 -15.04
N LYS A 23 6.62 -5.84 -14.63
CA LYS A 23 7.91 -6.44 -14.29
C LYS A 23 7.77 -7.44 -13.14
N ARG A 24 7.07 -7.07 -12.05
CA ARG A 24 6.79 -7.96 -10.90
C ARG A 24 5.79 -7.36 -9.91
N THR A 25 4.91 -8.19 -9.31
CA THR A 25 4.14 -7.83 -8.11
C THR A 25 5.00 -7.96 -6.85
N GLN A 26 4.98 -6.95 -5.98
CA GLN A 26 5.74 -6.91 -4.74
C GLN A 26 4.76 -6.93 -3.55
N THR A 27 5.01 -7.79 -2.56
CA THR A 27 4.09 -8.06 -1.45
C THR A 27 4.70 -7.61 -0.13
N PHE A 28 3.87 -7.02 0.73
CA PHE A 28 4.29 -6.38 1.97
C PHE A 28 3.32 -6.74 3.09
N VAL A 29 3.85 -6.91 4.31
CA VAL A 29 3.04 -6.98 5.53
C VAL A 29 2.89 -5.56 6.05
N VAL A 30 1.66 -5.06 6.19
CA VAL A 30 1.41 -3.71 6.68
C VAL A 30 0.65 -3.74 8.00
N ASP A 31 1.03 -2.86 8.92
CA ASP A 31 0.21 -2.56 10.09
C ASP A 31 -0.93 -1.63 9.67
N VAL A 32 -2.15 -1.88 10.16
CA VAL A 32 -3.29 -1.00 9.91
C VAL A 32 -3.38 -0.01 11.07
N ASP A 33 -3.01 1.25 10.82
CA ASP A 33 -2.97 2.29 11.84
C ASP A 33 -4.14 3.26 11.68
N PHE A 34 -5.02 3.27 12.68
CA PHE A 34 -6.23 4.07 12.73
C PHE A 34 -6.04 5.43 13.40
N TRP A 35 -4.99 5.58 14.20
CA TRP A 35 -4.88 6.71 15.11
C TRP A 35 -3.93 7.76 14.56
N THR A 36 -2.72 7.36 14.20
CA THR A 36 -1.62 8.29 13.96
C THR A 36 -1.23 8.47 12.51
N SER A 37 -1.47 7.47 11.65
CA SER A 37 -1.11 7.54 10.24
C SER A 37 -2.33 7.66 9.33
N GLN A 38 -2.15 8.40 8.24
CA GLN A 38 -3.20 8.71 7.26
C GLN A 38 -2.83 8.25 5.84
N ASP A 39 -1.56 7.92 5.64
CA ASP A 39 -0.97 7.59 4.35
C ASP A 39 -0.53 6.13 4.34
N LEU A 40 -0.46 5.55 3.14
CA LEU A 40 0.25 4.29 2.93
C LEU A 40 1.76 4.59 2.93
N SER A 41 2.53 3.82 3.69
CA SER A 41 3.99 3.86 3.70
C SER A 41 4.57 2.46 3.59
N ILE A 42 5.61 2.31 2.76
CA ILE A 42 6.28 1.05 2.49
C ILE A 42 7.79 1.29 2.54
N LEU A 43 8.55 0.34 3.09
CA LEU A 43 10.01 0.39 3.08
C LEU A 43 10.56 0.45 1.65
N ASP A 44 11.43 1.40 1.35
CA ASP A 44 12.14 1.50 0.08
C ASP A 44 13.34 0.55 0.04
N SER A 45 13.73 0.08 -1.14
CA SER A 45 14.96 -0.70 -1.35
C SER A 45 16.24 -0.04 -0.81
N LYS A 46 16.23 1.27 -0.60
CA LYS A 46 17.32 2.07 -0.03
C LYS A 46 17.23 2.22 1.49
N ALA A 47 16.26 1.59 2.14
CA ALA A 47 16.09 1.66 3.59
C ALA A 47 17.31 1.10 4.33
N ASN A 48 17.74 1.79 5.38
CA ASN A 48 18.79 1.28 6.26
C ASN A 48 18.21 0.30 7.28
N LEU A 49 18.38 -1.00 7.02
CA LEU A 49 17.85 -2.08 7.85
C LEU A 49 18.87 -2.65 8.86
N SER A 50 20.02 -2.00 9.04
CA SER A 50 21.10 -2.51 9.91
C SER A 50 20.72 -2.68 11.40
N LYS A 51 19.63 -2.03 11.83
CA LYS A 51 19.15 -2.05 13.22
C LYS A 51 17.97 -2.99 13.45
N VAL A 52 17.51 -3.71 12.42
CA VAL A 52 16.43 -4.69 12.56
C VAL A 52 16.88 -5.78 13.54
N GLN A 53 16.06 -6.01 14.57
CA GLN A 53 16.41 -6.94 15.65
C GLN A 53 16.57 -8.37 15.14
N PHE A 54 17.49 -9.09 15.77
CA PHE A 54 17.72 -10.50 15.49
C PHE A 54 16.48 -11.34 15.88
N GLY A 55 16.07 -12.26 15.00
CA GLY A 55 14.92 -13.14 15.20
C GLY A 55 13.63 -12.67 14.53
N LEU A 56 13.59 -11.45 13.97
CA LEU A 56 12.49 -11.02 13.12
C LEU A 56 12.62 -11.59 11.69
N PRO A 57 11.49 -11.79 10.99
CA PRO A 57 11.50 -12.09 9.56
C PRO A 57 12.26 -11.00 8.77
N PRO A 58 12.95 -11.35 7.68
CA PRO A 58 13.53 -10.36 6.78
C PRO A 58 12.46 -9.38 6.28
N LYS A 59 12.82 -8.10 6.22
CA LYS A 59 11.91 -7.07 5.68
C LYS A 59 11.78 -7.18 4.18
N HIS A 60 10.57 -6.99 3.68
CA HIS A 60 10.34 -6.71 2.27
C HIS A 60 10.53 -5.23 2.02
N VAL A 61 11.15 -4.92 0.88
CA VAL A 61 11.41 -3.55 0.45
C VAL A 61 10.92 -3.35 -0.97
N PHE A 62 10.47 -2.15 -1.27
CA PHE A 62 9.94 -1.77 -2.57
C PHE A 62 11.06 -1.37 -3.53
N TYR A 63 11.10 -2.07 -4.65
CA TYR A 63 11.98 -1.82 -5.78
C TYR A 63 11.19 -1.09 -6.87
N SER A 64 11.27 0.25 -6.88
CA SER A 64 10.58 1.09 -7.86
C SER A 64 10.94 0.77 -9.32
N ASN A 65 12.18 0.33 -9.57
CA ASN A 65 12.64 -0.11 -10.89
C ASN A 65 12.08 -1.47 -11.34
N GLU A 66 11.48 -2.24 -10.43
CA GLU A 66 10.79 -3.51 -10.71
C GLU A 66 9.28 -3.33 -10.90
N SER A 67 8.75 -2.11 -10.79
CA SER A 67 7.37 -1.78 -11.15
C SER A 67 7.31 -1.09 -12.51
N SER A 68 6.39 -1.52 -13.37
CA SER A 68 6.13 -0.87 -14.67
C SER A 68 5.10 0.26 -14.56
N THR A 69 4.33 0.29 -13.47
CA THR A 69 3.26 1.27 -13.23
C THR A 69 3.70 2.38 -12.28
N PHE A 70 4.84 2.19 -11.60
CA PHE A 70 5.41 3.18 -10.70
C PHE A 70 5.77 4.49 -11.41
N LYS A 71 5.40 5.60 -10.76
CA LYS A 71 5.77 6.95 -11.14
C LYS A 71 6.31 7.68 -9.92
N VAL A 72 7.40 8.41 -10.13
CA VAL A 72 7.94 9.31 -9.10
C VAL A 72 6.97 10.46 -8.89
N VAL A 73 6.68 10.78 -7.63
CA VAL A 73 5.92 11.96 -7.25
C VAL A 73 6.89 12.98 -6.64
N PRO A 74 6.91 14.24 -7.13
CA PRO A 74 7.76 15.27 -6.54
C PRO A 74 7.41 15.51 -5.07
N GLY A 75 8.44 15.66 -4.24
CA GLY A 75 8.27 15.92 -2.81
C GLY A 75 8.98 14.88 -1.94
N ASN A 76 9.17 15.26 -0.68
CA ASN A 76 9.74 14.38 0.33
C ASN A 76 8.65 13.97 1.31
N PHE A 77 8.76 12.75 1.81
CA PHE A 77 7.95 12.27 2.90
C PHE A 77 8.67 12.46 4.25
N SER A 78 7.96 12.91 5.28
CA SER A 78 8.48 13.05 6.65
C SER A 78 7.35 12.94 7.68
N GLU A 79 7.24 11.78 8.30
CA GLU A 79 6.30 11.55 9.39
C GLU A 79 6.91 12.06 10.70
N GLY A 80 6.37 13.15 11.23
CA GLY A 80 6.99 13.90 12.33
C GLY A 80 7.20 13.06 13.60
N PHE A 81 6.16 12.36 14.05
CA PHE A 81 6.20 11.62 15.32
C PHE A 81 7.08 10.36 15.26
N TYR A 82 7.03 9.62 14.16
CA TYR A 82 7.77 8.36 14.00
C TYR A 82 9.15 8.53 13.36
N LEU A 83 9.50 9.74 12.92
CA LEU A 83 10.77 10.06 12.25
C LEU A 83 11.01 9.25 10.97
N ASN A 84 9.95 8.70 10.37
CA ASN A 84 10.03 8.08 9.05
C ASN A 84 10.29 9.17 8.02
N LYS A 85 11.28 8.96 7.15
CA LYS A 85 11.53 9.85 6.01
C LYS A 85 11.68 9.05 4.73
N GLY A 86 11.35 9.71 3.64
CA GLY A 86 11.30 9.06 2.35
C GLY A 86 11.01 9.98 1.19
N SER A 87 10.68 9.38 0.07
CA SER A 87 10.18 10.06 -1.13
C SER A 87 8.77 9.58 -1.44
N LEU A 88 8.00 10.39 -2.16
CA LEU A 88 6.67 10.01 -2.62
C LEU A 88 6.74 9.23 -3.94
N GLY A 89 5.86 8.27 -4.08
CA GLY A 89 5.70 7.48 -5.29
C GLY A 89 4.23 7.21 -5.55
N ASN A 90 3.89 6.98 -6.81
CA ASN A 90 2.55 6.63 -7.25
C ASN A 90 2.61 5.28 -7.95
N ASP A 91 1.76 4.33 -7.57
CA ASP A 91 1.71 3.02 -8.22
C ASP A 91 0.29 2.41 -8.13
N VAL A 92 0.11 1.25 -8.77
CA VAL A 92 -1.04 0.39 -8.58
C VAL A 92 -0.84 -0.44 -7.32
N VAL A 93 -1.85 -0.45 -6.44
CA VAL A 93 -1.85 -1.22 -5.20
C VAL A 93 -2.94 -2.28 -5.27
N GLN A 94 -2.62 -3.49 -4.82
CA GLN A 94 -3.60 -4.55 -4.61
C GLN A 94 -3.83 -4.73 -3.12
N LEU A 95 -5.08 -4.57 -2.67
CA LEU A 95 -5.44 -4.68 -1.26
C LEU A 95 -6.82 -5.34 -1.14
N GLY A 96 -6.91 -6.46 -0.41
CA GLY A 96 -8.19 -7.14 -0.18
C GLY A 96 -8.93 -7.56 -1.46
N GLY A 97 -8.21 -7.87 -2.54
CA GLY A 97 -8.79 -8.18 -3.85
C GLY A 97 -9.15 -6.95 -4.71
N LEU A 98 -9.04 -5.73 -4.16
CA LEU A 98 -9.20 -4.50 -4.91
C LEU A 98 -7.94 -4.18 -5.71
N HIS A 99 -8.14 -3.72 -6.95
CA HIS A 99 -7.09 -3.15 -7.79
C HIS A 99 -7.19 -1.62 -7.75
N LEU A 100 -6.46 -1.01 -6.83
CA LEU A 100 -6.45 0.42 -6.60
C LEU A 100 -5.42 1.09 -7.50
N THR A 101 -5.85 2.08 -8.29
CA THR A 101 -4.98 2.78 -9.23
C THR A 101 -4.63 4.17 -8.72
N ASN A 102 -3.50 4.69 -9.21
CA ASN A 102 -2.98 6.02 -8.88
C ASN A 102 -2.82 6.25 -7.36
N ILE A 103 -2.41 5.22 -6.61
CA ILE A 103 -2.18 5.35 -5.18
C ILE A 103 -0.81 5.94 -4.93
N THR A 104 -0.81 7.11 -4.31
CA THR A 104 0.38 7.79 -3.80
C THR A 104 0.70 7.28 -2.41
N PHE A 105 1.94 6.82 -2.22
CA PHE A 105 2.44 6.29 -0.96
C PHE A 105 3.87 6.75 -0.70
N ALA A 106 4.29 6.66 0.55
CA ALA A 106 5.63 6.99 0.97
C ALA A 106 6.58 5.80 0.81
N GLN A 107 7.71 6.02 0.14
CA GLN A 107 8.84 5.09 0.06
C GLN A 107 9.84 5.43 1.17
N ILE A 108 9.80 4.70 2.27
CA ILE A 108 10.55 4.99 3.50
C ILE A 108 11.99 4.50 3.37
N ASN A 109 12.96 5.42 3.44
CA ASN A 109 14.38 5.10 3.43
C ASN A 109 15.07 5.33 4.78
N GLN A 110 14.49 6.20 5.63
CA GLN A 110 14.85 6.35 7.02
C GLN A 110 13.71 5.80 7.87
N ILE A 111 13.98 4.69 8.56
CA ILE A 111 12.97 3.94 9.31
C ILE A 111 12.87 4.38 10.77
N ALA A 112 11.65 4.39 11.30
CA ALA A 112 11.35 4.50 12.72
C ALA A 112 11.84 3.29 13.51
N TRP A 113 11.87 3.42 14.84
CA TRP A 113 12.20 2.32 15.75
C TRP A 113 11.28 1.11 15.57
N ARG A 114 9.99 1.34 15.27
CA ARG A 114 8.96 0.30 15.12
C ARG A 114 9.33 -0.77 14.10
N TYR A 115 9.90 -0.37 12.96
CA TYR A 115 10.37 -1.30 11.93
C TYR A 115 11.51 -2.21 12.39
N ASN A 116 12.24 -1.85 13.45
CA ASN A 116 13.30 -2.69 14.00
C ASN A 116 12.77 -3.78 14.93
N GLU A 117 11.55 -3.63 15.47
CA GLU A 117 11.04 -4.47 16.57
C GLU A 117 9.79 -5.26 16.19
N GLU A 118 9.06 -4.82 15.16
CA GLU A 118 7.80 -5.44 14.73
C GLU A 118 7.96 -6.14 13.37
N PRO A 119 7.23 -7.23 13.08
CA PRO A 119 7.31 -7.97 11.82
C PRO A 119 6.50 -7.30 10.68
N ILE A 120 6.65 -5.99 10.49
CA ILE A 120 5.93 -5.19 9.48
C ILE A 120 6.90 -4.56 8.46
N ASP A 121 6.44 -4.42 7.22
CA ASP A 121 7.14 -3.82 6.08
C ASP A 121 6.61 -2.43 5.72
N GLY A 122 5.51 -2.02 6.35
CA GLY A 122 4.85 -0.74 6.09
C GLY A 122 3.70 -0.46 7.04
N ILE A 123 3.08 0.70 6.85
CA ILE A 123 1.91 1.15 7.60
C ILE A 123 0.83 1.55 6.59
N LEU A 124 -0.38 1.04 6.77
CA LEU A 124 -1.58 1.46 6.10
C LEU A 124 -2.34 2.41 7.03
N GLY A 125 -2.09 3.70 6.87
CA GLY A 125 -2.77 4.74 7.64
C GLY A 125 -4.21 4.95 7.16
N ILE A 126 -5.18 4.83 8.07
CA ILE A 126 -6.61 5.05 7.78
C ILE A 126 -7.29 5.98 8.78
N SER A 127 -6.50 6.82 9.45
CA SER A 127 -7.02 7.89 10.29
C SER A 127 -7.87 8.89 9.48
N PRO A 128 -9.03 9.33 10.00
CA PRO A 128 -9.93 10.26 9.31
C PRO A 128 -9.44 11.72 9.30
N HIS A 129 -8.28 12.01 9.88
CA HIS A 129 -7.70 13.35 9.94
C HIS A 129 -6.97 13.76 8.64
N ILE A 130 -6.78 15.07 8.43
CA ILE A 130 -6.12 15.63 7.23
C ILE A 130 -4.65 15.17 7.19
N SER A 131 -4.20 14.69 6.02
CA SER A 131 -2.82 14.21 5.81
C SER A 131 -1.78 15.23 6.27
N TRP A 132 -0.68 14.76 6.84
CA TRP A 132 0.40 15.64 7.29
C TRP A 132 1.15 16.33 6.14
N GLN A 133 0.93 15.97 4.86
CA GLN A 133 1.89 16.29 3.79
C GLN A 133 1.34 16.52 2.37
N HIS A 134 0.31 17.36 2.21
CA HIS A 134 -0.15 17.86 0.89
C HIS A 134 -0.58 16.78 -0.14
N ILE A 135 -0.59 15.50 0.23
CA ILE A 135 -1.18 14.40 -0.54
C ILE A 135 -2.52 14.03 0.07
N PRO A 136 -3.53 13.60 -0.70
CA PRO A 136 -4.76 13.09 -0.09
C PRO A 136 -4.44 11.86 0.78
N SER A 137 -5.12 11.71 1.92
CA SER A 137 -5.00 10.51 2.77
C SER A 137 -5.35 9.25 1.97
N PHE A 138 -4.89 8.08 2.39
CA PHE A 138 -5.16 6.83 1.70
C PHE A 138 -6.66 6.62 1.45
N LEU A 139 -7.50 6.86 2.46
CA LEU A 139 -8.96 6.75 2.32
C LEU A 139 -9.55 7.73 1.30
N ALA A 140 -9.02 8.96 1.24
CA ALA A 140 -9.44 9.94 0.24
C ALA A 140 -8.98 9.57 -1.19
N GLN A 141 -7.84 8.90 -1.33
CA GLN A 141 -7.34 8.44 -2.64
C GLN A 141 -8.18 7.30 -3.23
N ILE A 142 -8.81 6.50 -2.37
CA ILE A 142 -9.59 5.33 -2.79
C ILE A 142 -11.09 5.58 -2.82
N SER A 143 -11.60 6.71 -2.30
CA SER A 143 -13.04 6.93 -2.09
C SER A 143 -13.90 6.68 -3.34
N ASP A 144 -13.42 7.15 -4.50
CA ASP A 144 -14.14 7.03 -5.77
C ASP A 144 -13.95 5.66 -6.45
N GLN A 145 -13.14 4.79 -5.83
CA GLN A 145 -12.85 3.43 -6.26
C GLN A 145 -13.57 2.38 -5.40
N LEU A 146 -14.35 2.82 -4.40
CA LEU A 146 -15.14 1.97 -3.51
C LEU A 146 -16.62 2.00 -3.88
N ASP A 147 -17.32 0.88 -3.68
CA ASP A 147 -18.78 0.82 -3.89
C ASP A 147 -19.54 1.72 -2.90
N GLN A 148 -19.04 1.82 -1.66
CA GLN A 148 -19.54 2.73 -0.62
C GLN A 148 -18.36 3.41 0.08
N PRO A 149 -18.49 4.66 0.57
CA PRO A 149 -17.43 5.35 1.30
C PRO A 149 -17.35 4.88 2.77
N ILE A 150 -17.35 3.57 2.98
CA ILE A 150 -17.39 2.92 4.30
C ILE A 150 -16.17 2.01 4.44
N VAL A 151 -15.54 2.09 5.61
CA VAL A 151 -14.50 1.18 6.06
C VAL A 151 -14.97 0.52 7.35
N SER A 152 -15.02 -0.81 7.35
CA SER A 152 -15.43 -1.60 8.51
C SER A 152 -14.26 -2.42 9.00
N ILE A 153 -14.09 -2.48 10.32
CA ILE A 153 -13.04 -3.27 10.95
C ILE A 153 -13.67 -4.19 11.97
N PHE A 154 -13.34 -5.46 11.86
CA PHE A 154 -13.64 -6.47 12.86
C PHE A 154 -12.34 -6.90 13.53
N ASN A 155 -12.39 -7.08 14.85
CA ASN A 155 -11.34 -7.70 15.63
C ASN A 155 -12.03 -8.59 16.66
N ASP A 156 -11.71 -9.88 16.65
CA ASP A 156 -12.33 -10.87 17.54
C ASP A 156 -11.76 -10.81 18.98
N GLY A 157 -10.79 -9.94 19.23
CA GLY A 157 -10.12 -9.74 20.52
C GLY A 157 -9.13 -10.84 20.88
N ASN A 158 -8.97 -11.87 20.05
CA ASN A 158 -8.09 -12.99 20.29
C ASN A 158 -6.72 -12.75 19.67
N VAL A 159 -5.90 -12.01 20.43
CA VAL A 159 -4.50 -11.65 20.09
C VAL A 159 -3.55 -12.85 19.86
N TYR A 160 -3.99 -14.09 20.08
CA TYR A 160 -3.18 -15.30 19.89
C TYR A 160 -3.63 -16.16 18.70
N SER A 161 -4.67 -15.76 17.97
CA SER A 161 -5.17 -16.50 16.82
C SER A 161 -4.74 -15.87 15.50
N ASN A 162 -4.31 -16.71 14.54
CA ASN A 162 -4.10 -16.26 13.17
C ASN A 162 -5.47 -15.91 12.55
N GLY A 163 -5.65 -14.67 12.11
CA GLY A 163 -6.91 -14.23 11.49
C GLY A 163 -7.92 -13.60 12.45
N SER A 164 -7.44 -13.06 13.57
CA SER A 164 -8.24 -12.39 14.62
C SER A 164 -8.94 -11.08 14.20
N GLY A 165 -8.95 -10.74 12.92
CA GLY A 165 -9.53 -9.49 12.46
C GLY A 165 -9.66 -9.40 10.95
N GLN A 166 -10.53 -8.49 10.52
CA GLN A 166 -10.89 -8.27 9.13
C GLN A 166 -11.02 -6.78 8.86
N LEU A 167 -10.45 -6.32 7.75
CA LEU A 167 -10.65 -4.98 7.20
C LEU A 167 -11.50 -5.10 5.94
N THR A 168 -12.65 -4.44 5.94
CA THR A 168 -13.56 -4.37 4.80
C THR A 168 -13.56 -2.94 4.26
N LEU A 169 -13.27 -2.78 2.97
CA LEU A 169 -13.30 -1.51 2.26
C LEU A 169 -14.46 -1.51 1.28
N GLY A 170 -15.28 -0.47 1.26
CA GLY A 170 -16.38 -0.36 0.31
C GLY A 170 -17.73 -0.89 0.78
N GLY A 171 -17.86 -1.24 2.06
CA GLY A 171 -19.09 -1.80 2.60
C GLY A 171 -19.02 -2.14 4.09
N GLU A 172 -20.19 -2.54 4.61
CA GLU A 172 -20.36 -3.04 5.96
C GLU A 172 -19.96 -4.52 6.03
N ASP A 173 -19.30 -4.91 7.13
CA ASP A 173 -19.04 -6.31 7.43
C ASP A 173 -20.26 -6.91 8.16
N LEU A 174 -21.24 -7.35 7.39
CA LEU A 174 -22.49 -7.88 7.95
C LEU A 174 -22.32 -9.26 8.60
N ASP A 175 -21.32 -10.04 8.17
CA ASP A 175 -21.08 -11.39 8.67
C ASP A 175 -20.55 -11.34 10.12
N ASN A 176 -19.56 -10.49 10.38
CA ASN A 176 -18.98 -10.35 11.72
C ASN A 176 -19.76 -9.37 12.63
N CYS A 177 -20.69 -8.57 12.09
CA CYS A 177 -21.56 -7.70 12.89
C CYS A 177 -22.80 -8.42 13.44
N GLN A 178 -23.22 -9.55 12.87
CA GLN A 178 -24.42 -10.29 13.29
C GLN A 178 -24.13 -11.39 14.32
N SER A 179 -22.87 -11.65 14.67
CA SER A 179 -22.44 -12.73 15.56
C SER A 179 -22.60 -12.45 17.07
N ASN A 180 -23.58 -11.63 17.47
CA ASN A 180 -23.95 -11.42 18.89
C ASN A 180 -25.16 -12.28 19.31
#